data_AF-I7FGH6-F1
#
_entry.id   AF-I7FGH6-F1
#
_cell.length_a   1.000
_cell.length_b   1.000
_cell.length_c   1.000
_cell.angle_alpha   90.00
_cell.angle_beta   90.00
_cell.angle_gamma   90.00
#
_symmetry.space_group_name_H-M   'P 1'
#
loop_
_entity.id
_entity.type
_entity.pdbx_description
1 polymer ?
#
loop_
_entity_poly.entity_id
_entity_poly.type
_entity_poly.pdbx_seq_one_letter_code
_entity_poly.pdbx_strand_id
1 'polypeptide(L)'
;MIRALRWMAKNYKDQNTAITAHPGAGGAPWSETLPKLLEIGQPLGCTVGQLQAGYSSTEAVSYADRNSDAGYALLAWRICSGFAHGRPWANIGMNELKTTPRGTEGVLQAVMTSDHSRILAMLLPAMILVQDLLRLLAERSAVS
;
A
#
# COMPACT_ATOMS: atom_id res chain seq x y z
N MET A 1 -3.41 4.48 18.75
CA MET A 1 -3.86 5.85 18.42
C MET A 1 -2.83 6.65 17.62
N ILE A 2 -1.58 6.81 18.10
CA ILE A 2 -0.52 7.57 17.38
C ILE A 2 -0.27 7.06 15.94
N ARG A 3 -0.25 5.74 15.70
CA ARG A 3 -0.08 5.17 14.35
C ARG A 3 -1.21 5.57 13.39
N ALA A 4 -2.45 5.64 13.86
CA ALA A 4 -3.59 6.05 13.05
C ALA A 4 -3.49 7.53 12.67
N LEU A 5 -3.08 8.40 13.59
CA LEU A 5 -2.83 9.82 13.30
C LEU A 5 -1.69 10.01 12.29
N ARG A 6 -0.60 9.25 12.42
CA ARG A 6 0.51 9.26 11.44
C ARG A 6 0.06 8.77 10.06
N TRP A 7 -0.83 7.78 9.99
CA TRP A 7 -1.43 7.31 8.74
C TRP A 7 -2.32 8.38 8.09
N MET A 8 -3.17 9.04 8.89
CA MET A 8 -3.99 10.15 8.41
C MET A 8 -3.13 11.33 7.91
N ALA A 9 -2.04 11.65 8.62
CA ALA A 9 -1.07 12.65 8.19
C ALA A 9 -0.48 12.31 6.82
N LYS A 10 -0.10 11.04 6.58
CA LYS A 10 0.34 10.59 5.26
C LYS A 10 -0.75 10.80 4.19
N ASN A 11 -1.99 10.37 4.46
CA ASN A 11 -3.08 10.51 3.48
C ASN A 11 -3.30 11.96 3.06
N TYR A 12 -3.35 12.90 4.01
CA TYR A 12 -3.51 14.32 3.67
C TYR A 12 -2.31 14.89 2.91
N LYS A 13 -1.09 14.43 3.22
CA LYS A 13 0.12 14.85 2.49
C LYS A 13 0.13 14.32 1.05
N ASP A 14 -0.24 13.07 0.85
CA ASP A 14 -0.35 12.45 -0.48
C ASP A 14 -1.50 13.12 -1.27
N GLN A 15 -2.65 13.36 -0.64
CA GLN A 15 -3.75 14.13 -1.22
C GLN A 15 -3.28 15.52 -1.64
N ASN A 16 -2.59 16.26 -0.78
CA ASN A 16 -2.08 17.59 -1.09
C ASN A 16 -1.17 17.57 -2.32
N THR A 17 -0.34 16.54 -2.46
CA THR A 17 0.52 16.34 -3.64
C THR A 17 -0.32 16.12 -4.90
N ALA A 18 -1.34 15.26 -4.82
CA ALA A 18 -2.23 14.97 -5.95
C ALA A 18 -3.06 16.19 -6.39
N ILE A 19 -3.65 16.94 -5.45
CA ILE A 19 -4.45 18.13 -5.78
C ILE A 19 -3.59 19.29 -6.29
N THR A 20 -2.34 19.40 -5.83
CA THR A 20 -1.41 20.43 -6.35
C THR A 20 -1.04 20.15 -7.80
N ALA A 21 -0.91 18.86 -8.18
CA ALA A 21 -0.67 18.46 -9.56
C ALA A 21 -1.90 18.64 -10.47
N HIS A 22 -3.11 18.68 -9.91
CA HIS A 22 -4.37 18.82 -10.64
C HIS A 22 -5.29 19.88 -10.01
N PRO A 23 -5.11 21.16 -10.38
CA PRO A 23 -5.98 22.25 -9.92
C PRO A 23 -7.45 21.94 -10.26
N GLY A 24 -8.30 21.80 -9.24
CA GLY A 24 -9.72 21.42 -9.38
C GLY A 24 -10.08 20.09 -8.73
N ALA A 25 -9.11 19.26 -8.37
CA ALA A 25 -9.33 18.13 -7.49
C ALA A 25 -9.65 18.65 -6.07
N GLY A 26 -10.82 18.30 -5.54
CA GLY A 26 -11.25 18.73 -4.21
C GLY A 26 -10.40 18.15 -3.09
N GLY A 27 -10.35 18.84 -1.95
CA GLY A 27 -9.66 18.39 -0.75
C GLY A 27 -9.02 19.54 0.02
N ALA A 28 -8.96 19.43 1.35
CA ALA A 28 -8.30 20.43 2.18
C ALA A 28 -6.77 20.36 1.96
N PRO A 29 -6.09 21.50 1.81
CA PRO A 29 -4.64 21.55 1.68
C PRO A 29 -3.95 21.15 2.98
N TRP A 30 -2.70 20.69 2.85
CA TRP A 30 -1.90 20.21 3.98
C TRP A 30 -1.74 21.27 5.10
N SER A 31 -1.64 22.55 4.72
CA SER A 31 -1.56 23.69 5.61
C SER A 31 -2.78 23.82 6.53
N GLU A 32 -3.94 23.35 6.12
CA GLU A 32 -5.18 23.38 6.91
C GLU A 32 -5.40 22.10 7.72
N THR A 33 -4.94 20.95 7.21
CA THR A 33 -5.18 19.65 7.87
C THR A 33 -4.17 19.34 8.96
N LEU A 34 -2.91 19.73 8.81
CA LEU A 34 -1.86 19.45 9.79
C LEU A 34 -2.15 20.08 11.17
N PRO A 35 -2.58 21.36 11.28
CA PRO A 35 -2.94 21.94 12.57
C PRO A 35 -4.03 21.15 13.32
N LYS A 36 -5.06 20.66 12.60
CA LYS A 36 -6.14 19.85 13.18
C LYS A 36 -5.61 18.50 13.71
N LEU A 37 -4.72 17.86 12.97
CA LEU A 37 -4.09 16.62 13.43
C LEU A 37 -3.19 16.84 14.65
N LEU A 38 -2.53 18.01 14.74
CA LEU A 38 -1.71 18.38 15.88
C LEU A 38 -2.56 18.63 17.13
N GLU A 39 -3.68 19.33 16.98
CA GLU A 39 -4.62 19.56 18.07
C GLU A 39 -5.11 18.25 18.70
N ILE A 40 -5.41 17.25 17.86
CA ILE A 40 -5.81 15.91 18.32
C ILE A 40 -4.61 15.13 18.90
N GLY A 41 -3.44 15.25 18.28
CA GLY A 41 -2.28 14.41 18.58
C GLY A 41 -1.43 14.87 19.77
N GLN A 42 -1.35 16.18 20.04
CA GLN A 42 -0.51 16.72 21.12
C GLN A 42 -0.91 16.25 22.51
N PRO A 43 -2.21 16.23 22.90
CA PRO A 43 -2.64 15.66 24.19
C PRO A 43 -2.26 14.19 24.38
N LEU A 44 -2.01 13.49 23.27
CA LEU A 44 -1.68 12.07 23.23
C LEU A 44 -0.16 11.82 23.15
N GLY A 45 0.66 12.87 23.32
CA GLY A 45 2.12 12.79 23.27
C GLY A 45 2.71 12.69 21.86
N CYS A 46 1.92 12.99 20.81
CA CYS A 46 2.42 12.99 19.44
C CYS A 46 3.18 14.28 19.13
N THR A 47 4.37 14.18 18.55
CA THR A 47 5.15 15.35 18.14
C THR A 47 4.83 15.77 16.70
N VAL A 48 5.10 17.04 16.39
CA VAL A 48 4.99 17.57 15.01
C VAL A 48 5.83 16.74 14.04
N GLY A 49 7.08 16.43 14.43
CA GLY A 49 7.97 15.62 13.60
C GLY A 49 7.41 14.23 13.30
N GLN A 50 6.75 13.59 14.27
CA GLN A 50 6.13 12.27 14.06
C GLN A 50 4.96 12.33 13.05
N LEU A 51 4.12 13.35 13.11
CA LEU A 51 3.02 13.51 12.15
C LEU A 51 3.54 13.90 10.75
N GLN A 52 4.52 14.79 10.66
CA GLN A 52 5.12 15.20 9.38
C GLN A 52 5.88 14.06 8.68
N ALA A 53 6.53 13.18 9.45
CA ALA A 53 7.14 11.97 8.93
C ALA A 53 6.09 10.99 8.37
N GLY A 54 4.86 11.05 8.88
CA GLY A 54 3.75 10.19 8.46
C GLY A 54 3.95 8.74 8.87
N TYR A 55 3.22 7.84 8.21
CA TYR A 55 3.32 6.38 8.39
C TYR A 55 3.44 5.73 7.01
N SER A 56 4.57 5.12 6.70
CA SER A 56 4.80 4.56 5.38
C SER A 56 3.89 3.34 5.11
N SER A 57 3.50 3.14 3.85
CA SER A 57 2.74 1.95 3.46
C SER A 57 3.51 0.68 3.80
N THR A 58 4.84 0.67 3.63
CA THR A 58 5.72 -0.42 4.04
C THR A 58 5.60 -0.73 5.53
N GLU A 59 5.59 0.26 6.42
CA GLU A 59 5.40 0.03 7.86
C GLU A 59 4.04 -0.60 8.15
N ALA A 60 2.98 -0.12 7.50
CA ALA A 60 1.62 -0.64 7.67
C ALA A 60 1.51 -2.09 7.20
N VAL A 61 2.00 -2.41 5.99
CA VAL A 61 1.93 -3.78 5.47
C VAL A 61 2.89 -4.73 6.19
N SER A 62 4.05 -4.26 6.65
CA SER A 62 4.95 -5.06 7.50
C SER A 62 4.36 -5.34 8.88
N TYR A 63 3.46 -4.48 9.36
CA TYR A 63 2.72 -4.76 10.58
C TYR A 63 1.64 -5.82 10.31
N ALA A 64 0.84 -5.66 9.25
CA ALA A 64 -0.16 -6.64 8.86
C ALA A 64 0.45 -8.03 8.63
N ASP A 65 1.57 -8.11 7.91
CA ASP A 65 2.30 -9.36 7.65
C ASP A 65 2.68 -10.14 8.92
N ARG A 66 2.94 -9.44 10.03
CA ARG A 66 3.31 -10.04 11.32
C ARG A 66 2.13 -10.32 12.26
N ASN A 67 0.96 -9.76 11.98
CA ASN A 67 -0.18 -9.76 12.92
C ASN A 67 -1.49 -10.26 12.30
N SER A 68 -1.48 -10.62 11.00
CA SER A 68 -2.60 -11.19 10.26
C SER A 68 -2.33 -12.67 9.98
N ASP A 69 -3.41 -13.43 9.85
CA ASP A 69 -3.35 -14.85 9.46
C ASP A 69 -2.98 -15.04 7.97
N ALA A 70 -2.87 -13.95 7.19
CA ALA A 70 -2.56 -14.00 5.77
C ALA A 70 -1.11 -14.44 5.45
N GLY A 71 -0.17 -14.28 6.40
CA GLY A 71 1.22 -14.75 6.33
C GLY A 71 2.15 -14.14 5.27
N TYR A 72 1.62 -13.50 4.22
CA TYR A 72 2.40 -12.98 3.08
C TYR A 72 1.91 -11.60 2.58
N ALA A 73 1.28 -10.81 3.46
CA ALA A 73 0.75 -9.50 3.12
C ALA A 73 1.82 -8.55 2.56
N LEU A 74 3.05 -8.60 3.08
CA LEU A 74 4.15 -7.75 2.61
C LEU A 74 4.63 -8.17 1.21
N LEU A 75 4.76 -9.47 0.96
CA LEU A 75 5.12 -9.99 -0.36
C LEU A 75 4.05 -9.64 -1.39
N ALA A 76 2.78 -9.82 -1.02
CA ALA A 76 1.66 -9.48 -1.88
C ALA A 76 1.62 -8.00 -2.24
N TRP A 77 1.79 -7.12 -1.24
CA TRP A 77 1.89 -5.70 -1.48
C TRP A 77 3.06 -5.33 -2.39
N ARG A 78 4.24 -5.94 -2.20
CA ARG A 78 5.42 -5.70 -3.06
C ARG A 78 5.15 -6.09 -4.51
N ILE A 79 4.51 -7.23 -4.75
CA ILE A 79 4.17 -7.70 -6.09
C ILE A 79 3.18 -6.73 -6.74
N CYS A 80 2.07 -6.40 -6.07
CA CYS A 80 1.07 -5.46 -6.60
C CYS A 80 1.67 -4.08 -6.86
N SER A 81 2.49 -3.57 -5.93
CA SER A 81 3.22 -2.31 -6.11
C SER A 81 4.21 -2.39 -7.27
N GLY A 82 4.87 -3.54 -7.46
CA GLY A 82 5.75 -3.79 -8.59
C GLY A 82 5.02 -3.68 -9.92
N PHE A 83 3.84 -4.29 -10.04
CA PHE A 83 2.98 -4.14 -11.21
C PHE A 83 2.53 -2.69 -11.41
N ALA A 84 2.00 -2.04 -10.38
CA ALA A 84 1.49 -0.66 -10.46
C ALA A 84 2.56 0.35 -10.91
N HIS A 85 3.83 0.11 -10.58
CA HIS A 85 4.95 0.99 -10.95
C HIS A 85 5.79 0.45 -12.12
N GLY A 86 5.30 -0.56 -12.86
CA GLY A 86 6.00 -1.11 -14.03
C GLY A 86 7.38 -1.70 -13.72
N ARG A 87 7.60 -2.22 -12.50
CA ARG A 87 8.88 -2.80 -12.10
C ARG A 87 9.11 -4.12 -12.86
N PRO A 88 10.24 -4.29 -13.57
CA PRO A 88 10.48 -5.48 -14.39
C PRO A 88 10.46 -6.79 -13.61
N TRP A 89 10.99 -6.80 -12.38
CA TRP A 89 11.05 -8.00 -11.56
C TRP A 89 9.66 -8.60 -11.26
N ALA A 90 8.63 -7.75 -11.10
CA ALA A 90 7.28 -8.23 -10.81
C ALA A 90 6.68 -8.90 -12.04
N ASN A 91 6.89 -8.31 -13.22
CA ASN A 91 6.42 -8.88 -14.48
C ASN A 91 7.16 -10.17 -14.85
N ILE A 92 8.49 -10.20 -14.69
CA ILE A 92 9.30 -11.40 -14.97
C ILE A 92 9.01 -12.52 -13.97
N GLY A 93 8.80 -12.18 -12.70
CA GLY A 93 8.58 -13.17 -11.64
C GLY A 93 7.15 -13.73 -11.60
N MET A 94 6.14 -12.97 -12.01
CA MET A 94 4.74 -13.35 -11.85
C MET A 94 4.02 -13.73 -13.13
N ASN A 95 4.59 -13.44 -14.31
CA ASN A 95 4.02 -13.87 -15.59
C ASN A 95 4.75 -15.11 -16.12
N GLU A 96 4.08 -15.82 -17.03
CA GLU A 96 4.75 -16.77 -17.91
C GLU A 96 5.61 -16.00 -18.92
N LEU A 97 6.88 -16.34 -19.01
CA LEU A 97 7.82 -15.74 -19.94
C LEU A 97 8.16 -16.74 -21.04
N LYS A 98 7.79 -16.42 -22.28
CA LYS A 98 8.23 -17.15 -23.48
C LYS A 98 9.28 -16.32 -24.20
N THR A 99 10.48 -16.88 -24.34
CA THR A 99 11.55 -16.27 -25.14
C THR A 99 11.63 -16.98 -26.49
N THR A 100 11.74 -16.20 -27.56
CA THR A 100 11.98 -16.70 -28.91
C THR A 100 13.22 -16.01 -29.48
N PRO A 101 14.12 -16.74 -30.17
CA PRO A 101 15.24 -16.12 -30.85
C PRO A 101 14.71 -15.12 -31.88
N ARG A 102 15.22 -13.89 -31.84
CA ARG A 102 15.03 -12.94 -32.93
C ARG A 102 16.19 -13.13 -33.91
N GLY A 103 15.99 -12.88 -35.20
CA GLY A 103 17.01 -13.08 -36.25
C GLY A 103 18.30 -12.25 -36.12
N THR A 104 18.54 -11.61 -34.98
CA THR A 104 19.75 -10.88 -34.62
C THR A 104 20.41 -11.58 -33.44
N GLU A 105 21.69 -11.93 -33.58
CA GLU A 105 22.46 -12.62 -32.55
C GLU A 105 22.45 -11.83 -31.24
N GLY A 106 22.15 -12.51 -30.13
CA GLY A 106 22.07 -11.90 -28.80
C GLY A 106 20.76 -11.16 -28.48
N VAL A 107 19.81 -11.05 -29.41
CA VAL A 107 18.50 -10.40 -29.15
C VAL A 107 17.40 -11.45 -29.03
N LEU A 108 16.79 -11.51 -27.85
CA LEU A 108 15.61 -12.36 -27.60
C LEU A 108 14.34 -11.52 -27.66
N GLN A 109 13.30 -12.05 -28.31
CA GLN A 109 11.95 -11.55 -28.17
C GLN A 109 11.29 -12.24 -26.98
N ALA A 110 10.82 -11.45 -26.02
CA ALA A 110 10.10 -11.93 -24.84
C ALA A 110 8.61 -11.62 -24.97
N VAL A 111 7.77 -12.63 -24.79
CA VAL A 111 6.32 -12.48 -24.63
C VAL A 111 5.98 -12.87 -23.20
N MET A 112 5.31 -11.97 -22.50
CA MET A 112 4.82 -12.20 -21.14
C MET A 112 3.31 -12.38 -21.16
N THR A 113 2.82 -13.47 -20.58
CA THR A 113 1.39 -13.74 -20.42
C THR A 113 1.08 -13.96 -18.94
N SER A 114 -0.08 -13.49 -18.50
CA SER A 114 -0.49 -13.62 -17.10
C SER A 114 -0.58 -15.08 -16.68
N ASP A 115 0.21 -15.48 -15.68
CA ASP A 115 0.07 -16.78 -15.01
C ASP A 115 -1.07 -16.67 -14.00
N HIS A 116 -2.23 -17.22 -14.36
CA HIS A 116 -3.43 -17.11 -13.54
C HIS A 116 -3.27 -17.84 -12.20
N SER A 117 -2.45 -18.90 -12.13
CA SER A 117 -2.20 -19.61 -10.87
C SER A 117 -1.45 -18.74 -9.88
N ARG A 118 -0.44 -18.00 -10.35
CA ARG A 118 0.33 -17.06 -9.53
C ARG A 118 -0.49 -15.84 -9.12
N ILE A 119 -1.38 -15.37 -9.99
CA ILE A 119 -2.32 -14.28 -9.65
C ILE A 119 -3.34 -14.75 -8.61
N LEU A 120 -3.90 -15.95 -8.76
CA LEU A 120 -4.86 -16.51 -7.79
C LEU A 120 -4.22 -16.74 -6.42
N ALA A 121 -2.94 -17.10 -6.36
CA ALA A 121 -2.20 -17.18 -5.11
C ALA A 121 -2.18 -15.86 -4.31
N MET A 122 -2.36 -14.72 -4.99
CA MET A 122 -2.46 -13.40 -4.36
C MET A 122 -3.85 -13.08 -3.81
N LEU A 123 -4.88 -13.77 -4.29
CA LEU A 123 -6.26 -13.52 -3.88
C LEU A 123 -6.53 -14.04 -2.47
N LEU A 124 -5.99 -15.21 -2.12
CA LEU A 124 -6.17 -15.80 -0.79
C LEU A 124 -5.70 -14.87 0.36
N PRO A 125 -4.46 -14.34 0.37
CA PRO A 125 -4.03 -13.43 1.43
C PRO A 125 -4.84 -12.13 1.45
N ALA A 126 -5.31 -11.64 0.29
CA ALA A 126 -6.21 -10.48 0.25
C ALA A 126 -7.55 -10.77 0.95
N MET A 127 -8.14 -11.95 0.71
CA MET A 127 -9.37 -12.36 1.37
C MET A 127 -9.20 -12.53 2.88
N ILE A 128 -8.07 -13.11 3.33
CA ILE A 128 -7.78 -13.26 4.76
C ILE A 128 -7.61 -11.88 5.43
N LEU A 129 -6.92 -10.93 4.79
CA LEU A 129 -6.80 -9.56 5.30
C LEU A 129 -8.17 -8.87 5.46
N VAL A 130 -9.10 -9.11 4.54
CA VAL A 130 -10.48 -8.60 4.66
C VAL A 130 -11.21 -9.26 5.84
N GLN A 131 -11.06 -10.57 6.03
CA GLN A 131 -11.64 -11.27 7.19
C GLN A 131 -11.08 -10.74 8.52
N ASP A 132 -9.76 -10.54 8.60
CA ASP A 132 -9.12 -9.94 9.78
C ASP A 132 -9.64 -8.53 10.07
N LEU A 133 -9.85 -7.71 9.04
CA LEU A 133 -10.44 -6.39 9.20
C LEU A 133 -11.87 -6.47 9.77
N LEU A 134 -12.72 -7.34 9.20
CA LEU A 134 -14.09 -7.50 9.66
C LEU A 134 -14.15 -8.00 11.11
N ARG A 135 -13.28 -8.95 11.47
CA ARG A 135 -13.14 -9.44 12.84
C ARG A 135 -12.75 -8.31 13.80
N LEU A 136 -11.71 -7.54 13.48
CA LEU A 136 -11.28 -6.40 14.29
C LEU A 136 -12.35 -5.31 14.43
N LEU A 137 -13.15 -5.08 13.39
CA LEU A 137 -14.28 -4.14 13.43
C LEU A 137 -15.38 -4.64 14.37
N ALA A 138 -15.75 -5.92 14.27
CA ALA A 138 -16.75 -6.53 15.14
C ALA A 138 -16.32 -6.50 16.61
N GLU A 139 -15.08 -6.89 16.90
CA GLU A 139 -14.50 -6.85 18.25
C GLU A 139 -14.55 -5.44 18.85
N ARG A 140 -14.24 -4.40 18.07
CA ARG A 140 -14.25 -3.01 18.55
C ARG A 140 -15.64 -2.43 18.72
N SER A 141 -16.59 -2.83 17.86
CA SER A 141 -17.97 -2.35 17.92
C SER A 141 -18.77 -3.01 19.04
N ALA A 142 -18.31 -4.17 19.53
CA ALA A 142 -18.92 -4.85 20.67
C ALA A 142 -18.46 -4.31 22.04
N VAL A 143 -17.41 -3.48 22.07
CA VAL A 143 -16.82 -2.90 23.29
C VAL A 143 -17.24 -1.43 23.50
N SER A 144 -18.08 -0.89 22.61
CA SER A 144 -18.70 0.44 22.67
C SER A 144 -20.17 0.35 23.05
#